data_AF-A0A4Y2K3S9-F1
#
_entry.id   AF-A0A4Y2K3S9-F1
#
_cell.length_a   1.000
_cell.length_b   1.000
_cell.length_c   1.000
_cell.angle_alpha   90.00
_cell.angle_beta   90.00
_cell.angle_gamma   90.00
#
_symmetry.space_group_name_H-M   'P 1'
#
loop_
_entity.id
_entity.type
_entity.pdbx_description
1 polymer ?
#
loop_
_entity_poly.entity_id
_entity_poly.type
_entity_poly.pdbx_seq_one_letter_code
_entity_poly.pdbx_strand_id
1 'polypeptide(L)'
;MAREIYSLKLSLFSSQLKLSTKDKEALLDVCLFIVTTYVKPWLQWILAVKAPYRDLCFLKSLKAYEKVNESISKAALQKFRQHLWYLTDEIAVLALFDDDADEEAKLKNVANLLREIFSTHEKRYIPSKEELFGSLYGEFDTLIL
;
A
#
# COMPACT_ATOMS: atom_id res chain seq x y z
N MET A 1 -3.33 -15.37 2.14
CA MET A 1 -2.74 -15.80 3.44
C MET A 1 -2.79 -17.29 3.68
N ALA A 2 -3.96 -17.91 3.64
CA ALA A 2 -4.07 -19.34 3.90
C ALA A 2 -3.24 -20.20 2.93
N ARG A 3 -3.16 -19.80 1.66
CA ARG A 3 -2.41 -20.51 0.62
C ARG A 3 -0.90 -20.43 0.81
N GLU A 4 -0.41 -19.29 1.27
CA GLU A 4 1.01 -19.02 1.52
C GLU A 4 1.51 -19.81 2.72
N ILE A 5 0.74 -19.81 3.81
CA ILE A 5 1.00 -20.68 4.98
C ILE A 5 0.94 -22.15 4.58
N TYR A 6 -0.03 -22.52 3.74
CA TYR A 6 -0.13 -23.87 3.21
C TYR A 6 1.09 -24.25 2.37
N SER A 7 1.58 -23.39 1.47
CA SER A 7 2.80 -23.62 0.69
C SER A 7 4.02 -23.84 1.59
N LEU A 8 4.18 -23.03 2.64
CA LEU A 8 5.26 -23.21 3.61
C LEU A 8 5.17 -24.57 4.31
N LYS A 9 3.97 -24.95 4.79
CA LYS A 9 3.74 -26.27 5.38
C LYS A 9 4.04 -27.40 4.38
N LEU A 10 3.57 -27.27 3.15
CA LEU A 10 3.78 -28.24 2.09
C LEU A 10 5.28 -28.44 1.81
N SER A 11 6.06 -27.37 1.87
CA SER A 11 7.52 -27.42 1.71
C SER A 11 8.19 -28.13 2.89
N LEU A 12 7.79 -27.83 4.13
CA LEU A 12 8.32 -28.47 5.35
C LEU A 12 8.03 -29.98 5.39
N PHE A 13 6.86 -30.40 4.93
CA PHE A 13 6.46 -31.81 4.87
C PHE A 13 6.75 -32.47 3.52
N SER A 14 7.56 -31.84 2.66
CA SER A 14 7.82 -32.32 1.29
C SER A 14 8.45 -33.72 1.21
N SER A 15 9.07 -34.20 2.29
CA SER A 15 9.58 -35.57 2.42
C SER A 15 8.48 -36.62 2.63
N GLN A 16 7.35 -36.23 3.22
CA GLN A 16 6.19 -37.09 3.47
C GLN A 16 5.21 -37.08 2.29
N LEU A 17 5.39 -36.17 1.34
CA LEU A 17 4.52 -35.95 0.20
C LEU A 17 5.15 -36.50 -1.08
N LYS A 18 4.32 -37.16 -1.91
CA LYS A 18 4.74 -37.65 -3.24
C LYS A 18 4.70 -36.52 -4.26
N LEU A 19 5.62 -35.56 -4.13
CA LEU A 19 5.78 -34.44 -5.08
C LEU A 19 6.85 -34.79 -6.13
N SER A 20 6.59 -34.41 -7.39
CA SER A 20 7.60 -34.49 -8.44
C SER A 20 8.75 -33.50 -8.16
N THR A 21 9.93 -33.74 -8.73
CA THR A 21 11.08 -32.81 -8.59
C THR A 21 10.72 -31.41 -9.05
N LYS A 22 10.02 -31.29 -10.18
CA LYS A 22 9.56 -30.01 -10.74
C LYS A 22 8.60 -29.27 -9.79
N ASP A 23 7.66 -29.99 -9.18
CA ASP A 23 6.72 -29.37 -8.24
C ASP A 23 7.41 -28.92 -6.95
N LYS A 24 8.44 -29.66 -6.50
CA LYS A 24 9.26 -29.27 -5.34
C LYS A 24 10.04 -27.98 -5.62
N GLU A 25 10.66 -27.87 -6.79
CA GLU A 25 11.38 -26.66 -7.20
C GLU A 25 10.44 -25.45 -7.28
N ALA A 26 9.29 -25.59 -7.96
CA ALA A 26 8.30 -24.53 -8.05
C ALA A 26 7.74 -24.12 -6.68
N LEU A 27 7.54 -25.10 -5.79
CA LEU A 27 7.11 -24.84 -4.41
C LEU A 27 8.17 -24.06 -3.63
N LEU A 28 9.46 -24.40 -3.80
CA LEU A 28 10.57 -23.70 -3.16
C LEU A 28 10.67 -22.26 -3.66
N ASP A 29 10.50 -22.00 -4.95
CA ASP A 29 10.49 -20.64 -5.50
C ASP A 29 9.40 -19.77 -4.86
N VAL A 30 8.19 -20.34 -4.69
CA VAL A 30 7.08 -19.66 -4.01
C VAL A 30 7.38 -19.45 -2.53
N CYS A 31 7.95 -20.46 -1.85
CA CYS A 31 8.32 -20.34 -0.43
C CYS A 31 9.41 -19.27 -0.21
N LEU A 32 10.40 -19.20 -1.10
CA LEU A 32 11.44 -18.19 -1.07
C LEU A 32 10.82 -16.80 -1.17
N PHE A 33 9.95 -16.58 -2.15
CA PHE A 33 9.21 -15.33 -2.30
C PHE A 33 8.42 -14.97 -1.03
N ILE A 34 7.71 -15.94 -0.44
CA ILE A 34 6.92 -15.72 0.77
C ILE A 34 7.82 -15.23 1.90
N VAL A 35 8.91 -15.94 2.18
CA VAL A 35 9.80 -15.66 3.31
C VAL A 35 10.57 -14.36 3.11
N THR A 36 11.09 -14.10 1.91
CA THR A 36 11.95 -12.92 1.67
C THR A 36 11.15 -11.64 1.49
N THR A 37 9.96 -11.73 0.88
CA THR A 37 9.29 -10.55 0.34
C THR A 37 7.92 -10.34 0.97
N TYR A 38 7.18 -11.40 1.30
CA TYR A 38 5.76 -11.29 1.67
C TYR A 38 5.49 -11.25 3.17
N VAL A 39 6.25 -12.00 3.98
CA VAL A 39 6.00 -12.13 5.43
C VAL A 39 6.12 -10.78 6.15
N LYS A 40 7.15 -9.99 5.85
CA LYS A 40 7.39 -8.71 6.52
C LYS A 40 6.25 -7.70 6.29
N PRO A 41 5.89 -7.35 5.04
CA PRO A 41 4.74 -6.47 4.78
C PRO A 41 3.45 -6.96 5.42
N TRP A 42 3.20 -8.28 5.38
CA TRP A 42 1.99 -8.84 5.97
C TRP A 42 1.85 -8.54 7.47
N LEU A 43 2.92 -8.74 8.25
CA LEU A 43 2.88 -8.47 9.68
C LEU A 43 2.73 -6.97 9.98
N GLN A 44 3.12 -6.10 9.05
CA GLN A 44 3.07 -4.65 9.20
C GLN A 44 1.71 -4.04 8.77
N TRP A 45 0.92 -4.74 7.96
CA TRP A 45 -0.40 -4.28 7.47
C TRP A 45 -1.51 -4.24 8.53
N ILE A 46 -1.21 -4.50 9.80
CA ILE A 46 -2.17 -4.40 10.91
C ILE A 46 -2.57 -2.93 11.17
N LEU A 47 -1.70 -1.98 10.84
CA LEU A 47 -1.93 -0.55 11.08
C LEU A 47 -2.37 0.16 9.79
N ALA A 48 -3.65 0.54 9.73
CA ALA A 48 -4.24 1.21 8.57
C ALA A 48 -3.52 2.51 8.19
N VAL A 49 -3.10 3.31 9.17
CA VAL A 49 -2.37 4.58 8.94
C VAL A 49 -1.04 4.36 8.21
N LYS A 50 -0.39 3.21 8.43
CA LYS A 50 0.89 2.87 7.80
C LYS A 50 0.72 2.20 6.44
N ALA A 51 -0.48 1.68 6.13
CA ALA A 51 -0.72 0.89 4.94
C ALA A 51 -0.24 1.54 3.62
N PRO A 52 -0.46 2.85 3.37
CA PRO A 52 -0.07 3.48 2.10
C PRO A 52 1.44 3.47 1.84
N TYR A 53 2.24 3.80 2.85
CA TYR A 53 3.70 3.78 2.74
C TYR A 53 4.23 2.34 2.63
N ARG A 54 3.64 1.41 3.40
CA ARG A 54 4.04 -0.01 3.35
C ARG A 54 3.72 -0.67 2.03
N ASP A 55 2.58 -0.38 1.43
CA ASP A 55 2.22 -0.86 0.11
C ASP A 55 3.21 -0.37 -0.94
N LEU A 56 3.58 0.92 -0.89
CA LEU A 56 4.61 1.47 -1.78
C LEU A 56 5.96 0.75 -1.61
N CYS A 57 6.41 0.55 -0.37
CA CYS A 57 7.65 -0.18 -0.07
C CYS A 57 7.57 -1.65 -0.52
N PHE A 58 6.42 -2.28 -0.38
CA PHE A 58 6.19 -3.64 -0.86
C PHE A 58 6.27 -3.72 -2.39
N LEU A 59 5.65 -2.80 -3.12
CA LEU A 59 5.76 -2.74 -4.58
C LEU A 59 7.21 -2.53 -5.05
N LYS A 60 7.98 -1.68 -4.36
CA LYS A 60 9.42 -1.52 -4.63
C LYS A 60 10.18 -2.83 -4.39
N SER A 61 9.86 -3.53 -3.32
CA SER A 61 10.46 -4.83 -2.99
C SER A 61 10.13 -5.90 -4.03
N LEU A 62 8.87 -5.94 -4.51
CA LEU A 62 8.46 -6.80 -5.61
C LEU A 62 9.25 -6.49 -6.89
N LYS A 63 9.42 -5.20 -7.22
CA LYS A 63 10.22 -4.80 -8.39
C LYS A 63 11.70 -5.18 -8.25
N ALA A 64 12.27 -5.07 -7.05
CA ALA A 64 13.63 -5.53 -6.79
C ALA A 64 13.75 -7.06 -6.91
N TYR A 65 12.72 -7.81 -6.47
CA TYR A 65 12.65 -9.27 -6.56
C TYR A 65 12.62 -9.80 -8.00
N GLU A 66 12.35 -8.96 -8.99
CA GLU A 66 12.45 -9.31 -10.42
C GLU A 66 13.84 -9.87 -10.78
N LYS A 67 14.89 -9.43 -10.07
CA LYS A 67 16.27 -9.93 -10.22
C LYS A 67 16.45 -11.37 -9.73
N VAL A 68 15.57 -11.85 -8.84
CA VAL A 68 15.60 -13.20 -8.27
C VAL A 68 14.69 -14.12 -9.07
N ASN A 69 13.43 -13.71 -9.28
CA ASN A 69 12.48 -14.46 -10.09
C ASN A 69 11.49 -13.48 -10.75
N GLU A 70 11.75 -13.21 -12.04
CA GLU A 70 10.97 -12.27 -12.85
C GLU A 70 9.50 -12.69 -12.98
N SER A 71 9.24 -14.00 -13.17
CA SER A 71 7.89 -14.53 -13.34
C SER A 71 7.04 -14.31 -12.08
N ILE A 72 7.56 -14.69 -10.92
CA ILE A 72 6.86 -14.50 -9.64
C ILE A 72 6.70 -13.02 -9.32
N SER A 73 7.74 -12.20 -9.55
CA SER A 73 7.68 -10.75 -9.33
C SER A 73 6.56 -10.10 -10.17
N LYS A 74 6.50 -10.40 -11.47
CA LYS A 74 5.47 -9.86 -12.37
C LYS A 74 4.07 -10.33 -11.98
N ALA A 75 3.91 -11.62 -11.69
CA ALA A 75 2.62 -12.18 -11.26
C ALA A 75 2.14 -11.54 -9.94
N ALA A 76 3.05 -11.37 -8.98
CA ALA A 76 2.76 -10.71 -7.70
C ALA A 76 2.41 -9.23 -7.92
N LEU A 77 3.21 -8.47 -8.68
CA LEU A 77 2.92 -7.07 -9.00
C LEU A 77 1.55 -6.89 -9.64
N GLN A 78 1.22 -7.73 -10.63
CA GLN A 78 -0.09 -7.72 -11.27
C GLN A 78 -1.21 -7.96 -10.25
N LYS A 79 -1.04 -8.95 -9.37
CA LYS A 79 -2.05 -9.28 -8.38
C LYS A 79 -2.23 -8.18 -7.35
N PHE A 80 -1.15 -7.66 -6.79
CA PHE A 80 -1.21 -6.64 -5.74
C PHE A 80 -1.65 -5.27 -6.24
N ARG A 81 -1.41 -4.92 -7.50
CA ARG A 81 -2.01 -3.71 -8.10
C ARG A 81 -3.54 -3.71 -8.03
N GLN A 82 -4.18 -4.87 -8.16
CA GLN A 82 -5.64 -5.01 -8.03
C GLN A 82 -6.11 -4.86 -6.58
N HIS A 83 -5.21 -5.00 -5.60
CA HIS A 83 -5.51 -4.86 -4.18
C HIS A 83 -5.32 -3.43 -3.64
N LEU A 84 -4.83 -2.50 -4.47
CA LEU A 84 -4.66 -1.08 -4.12
C LEU A 84 -5.91 -0.22 -4.35
N TRP A 85 -7.09 -0.85 -4.50
CA TRP A 85 -8.35 -0.15 -4.76
C TRP A 85 -8.73 0.87 -3.67
N TYR A 86 -8.21 0.67 -2.45
CA TYR A 86 -8.45 1.55 -1.30
C TYR A 86 -7.49 2.75 -1.25
N LEU A 87 -6.42 2.75 -2.05
CA LEU A 87 -5.38 3.78 -2.04
C LEU A 87 -5.83 4.98 -2.88
N THR A 88 -6.65 5.84 -2.29
CA THR A 88 -7.02 7.15 -2.85
C THR A 88 -6.01 8.23 -2.47
N ASP A 89 -6.12 9.41 -3.08
CA ASP A 89 -5.33 10.60 -2.77
C ASP A 89 -5.38 10.97 -1.30
N GLU A 90 -6.57 10.91 -0.68
CA GLU A 90 -6.77 11.20 0.74
C GLU A 90 -6.07 10.18 1.63
N ILE A 91 -6.11 8.90 1.24
CA ILE A 91 -5.45 7.83 1.97
C ILE A 91 -3.93 7.91 1.77
N ALA A 92 -3.45 8.32 0.60
CA ALA A 92 -2.03 8.51 0.34
C ALA A 92 -1.39 9.57 1.26
N VAL A 93 -2.16 10.58 1.72
CA VAL A 93 -1.70 11.56 2.71
C VAL A 93 -1.32 10.89 4.04
N LEU A 94 -1.94 9.76 4.41
CA LEU A 94 -1.59 9.04 5.63
C LEU A 94 -0.14 8.54 5.62
N ALA A 95 0.47 8.33 4.45
CA ALA A 95 1.89 7.99 4.33
C ALA A 95 2.82 9.04 4.94
N LEU A 96 2.38 10.30 5.07
CA LEU A 96 3.17 11.38 5.68
C LEU A 96 3.35 11.18 7.19
N PHE A 97 2.42 10.44 7.81
CA PHE A 97 2.43 10.14 9.24
C PHE A 97 3.06 8.78 9.56
N ASP A 98 3.59 8.05 8.57
CA ASP A 98 4.39 6.86 8.88
C ASP A 98 5.78 7.30 9.37
N ASP A 99 6.11 6.94 10.61
CA ASP A 99 7.41 7.24 11.23
C ASP A 99 8.58 6.54 10.52
N ASP A 100 8.29 5.46 9.79
CA ASP A 100 9.31 4.72 9.04
C ASP A 100 9.58 5.34 7.66
N ALA A 101 8.78 6.32 7.22
CA ALA A 101 9.04 7.06 6.00
C ALA A 101 10.08 8.16 6.25
N ASP A 102 11.16 8.13 5.49
CA ASP A 102 12.14 9.22 5.51
C ASP A 102 11.57 10.53 4.93
N GLU A 103 12.22 11.64 5.27
CA GLU A 103 11.80 12.97 4.86
C GLU A 103 11.75 13.11 3.33
N GLU A 104 12.70 12.50 2.62
CA GLU A 104 12.75 12.52 1.16
C GLU A 104 11.52 11.82 0.54
N ALA A 105 11.13 10.65 1.04
CA ALA A 105 9.96 9.93 0.59
C ALA A 105 8.67 10.70 0.89
N LYS A 106 8.59 11.35 2.05
CA LYS A 106 7.45 12.22 2.40
C LYS A 106 7.34 13.40 1.43
N LEU A 107 8.45 14.11 1.17
CA LEU A 107 8.51 15.22 0.22
C LEU A 107 8.11 14.76 -1.20
N LYS A 108 8.61 13.60 -1.64
CA LYS A 108 8.25 13.02 -2.93
C LYS A 108 6.77 12.67 -3.03
N ASN A 109 6.18 12.13 -1.97
CA ASN A 109 4.74 11.84 -1.92
C ASN A 109 3.92 13.13 -2.04
N VAL A 110 4.27 14.19 -1.30
CA VAL A 110 3.61 15.51 -1.41
C VAL A 110 3.72 16.07 -2.83
N ALA A 111 4.92 16.05 -3.43
CA ALA A 111 5.12 16.57 -4.78
C ALA A 111 4.28 15.81 -5.82
N ASN A 112 4.17 14.49 -5.70
CA ASN A 112 3.35 13.67 -6.58
C ASN A 112 1.86 13.96 -6.41
N LEU A 113 1.38 14.07 -5.16
CA LEU A 113 -0.01 14.36 -4.85
C LEU A 113 -0.44 15.74 -5.34
N LEU A 114 0.40 16.77 -5.11
CA LEU A 114 0.12 18.12 -5.62
C LEU A 114 0.05 18.13 -7.15
N ARG A 115 1.00 17.47 -7.83
CA ARG A 115 0.97 17.36 -9.30
C ARG A 115 -0.32 16.73 -9.79
N GLU A 116 -0.81 15.69 -9.12
CA GLU A 116 -2.07 15.06 -9.48
C GLU A 116 -3.26 16.00 -9.27
N ILE A 117 -3.38 16.60 -8.08
CA ILE A 117 -4.45 17.57 -7.76
C ILE A 117 -4.50 18.70 -8.79
N PHE A 118 -3.35 19.25 -9.18
CA PHE A 118 -3.27 20.31 -10.18
C PHE A 118 -3.51 19.83 -11.62
N SER A 119 -3.45 18.52 -11.87
CA SER A 119 -3.77 17.92 -13.17
C SER A 119 -5.24 17.49 -13.30
N THR A 120 -5.90 17.16 -12.19
CA THR A 120 -7.28 16.64 -12.17
C THR A 120 -8.32 17.70 -11.80
N HIS A 121 -7.93 18.77 -11.09
CA HIS A 121 -8.82 19.88 -10.76
C HIS A 121 -8.43 21.18 -11.47
N GLU A 122 -9.28 21.65 -12.40
CA GLU A 122 -9.50 23.08 -12.54
C GLU A 122 -9.94 23.61 -11.17
N LYS A 123 -9.08 24.44 -10.57
CA LYS A 123 -9.30 25.34 -9.43
C LYS A 123 -10.42 24.89 -8.47
N ARG A 124 -10.04 24.14 -7.42
CA ARG A 124 -10.86 24.06 -6.20
C ARG A 124 -11.27 25.48 -5.82
N TYR A 125 -12.58 25.73 -5.78
CA TYR A 125 -13.10 26.96 -5.19
C TYR A 125 -12.66 26.97 -3.72
N ILE A 126 -11.78 27.91 -3.39
CA ILE A 126 -11.40 28.21 -2.01
C ILE A 126 -12.30 29.37 -1.62
N PRO A 127 -13.28 29.16 -0.73
CA PRO A 127 -14.09 30.27 -0.23
C PRO A 127 -13.19 31.29 0.43
N SER A 128 -13.45 32.57 0.18
CA SER A 128 -12.67 33.64 0.81
C SER A 128 -12.89 33.62 2.33
N LYS A 129 -11.98 34.26 3.09
CA LYS A 129 -12.17 34.39 4.54
C LYS A 129 -13.52 35.04 4.86
N GLU A 130 -13.97 36.01 4.05
CA GLU A 130 -15.27 36.67 4.23
C GLU A 130 -16.46 35.70 4.09
N GLU A 131 -16.40 34.73 3.17
CA GLU A 131 -17.47 33.74 2.96
C GLU A 131 -17.54 32.69 4.09
N LEU A 132 -16.39 32.33 4.68
CA LEU A 132 -16.31 31.42 5.84
C LEU A 132 -16.83 32.06 7.13
N PHE A 133 -16.60 33.37 7.32
CA PHE A 133 -17.09 34.09 8.50
C PHE A 133 -18.54 34.59 8.36
N GLY A 134 -19.03 34.81 7.14
CA GLY A 134 -20.40 35.23 6.89
C GLY A 134 -21.48 34.19 7.26
N SER A 135 -21.14 32.89 7.23
CA SER A 135 -22.08 31.83 7.61
C SER A 135 -22.08 31.49 9.11
N LEU A 136 -20.99 31.78 9.83
CA LEU A 136 -20.86 31.48 11.26
C LEU A 136 -21.58 32.50 12.17
N TYR A 137 -21.86 33.70 11.67
CA TYR A 137 -22.56 34.76 12.44
C TYR A 137 -24.07 34.87 12.12
N GLY A 138 -24.60 34.10 11.17
CA GLY A 138 -26.01 34.17 10.78
C GLY A 138 -26.99 33.37 11.65
N GLU A 139 -26.51 32.39 12.44
CA GLU A 139 -27.39 31.46 13.17
C GLU A 139 -27.32 31.54 14.71
N PHE A 140 -26.43 32.37 15.28
CA PHE A 140 -26.36 32.52 16.75
C PHE A 140 -27.09 33.75 17.32
N ASP A 141 -27.54 34.70 16.48
CA ASP A 141 -28.16 35.95 16.94
C ASP A 141 -29.70 35.95 17.01
N THR A 142 -30.38 34.82 16.76
CA THR A 142 -31.86 34.74 16.81
C THR A 142 -32.44 33.85 17.90
N LEU A 143 -31.64 33.31 18.83
CA LEU A 143 -32.14 32.45 19.92
C LEU A 143 -31.81 32.92 21.34
N ILE A 144 -31.41 34.18 21.55
CA ILE A 144 -31.36 34.78 22.88
C ILE A 144 -32.04 36.15 22.85
N LEU A 145 -33.37 36.15 23.02
CA LEU A 145 -34.13 37.23 23.64
C LEU A 145 -35.45 36.68 24.20
#